data_AF-A0A2V3JFI7-F1
#
_entry.id   AF-A0A2V3JFI7-F1
#
_cell.length_a   1.000
_cell.length_b   1.000
_cell.length_c   1.000
_cell.angle_alpha   90.00
_cell.angle_beta   90.00
_cell.angle_gamma   90.00
#
_symmetry.space_group_name_H-M   'P 1'
#
loop_
_entity.id
_entity.type
_entity.pdbx_description
1 polymer ?
#
loop_
_entity_poly.entity_id
_entity_poly.type
_entity_poly.pdbx_seq_one_letter_code
_entity_poly.pdbx_strand_id
1 'polypeptide(L)'
;MANTPQTRSRVSAAEKIGLALALLIAVILVGIALFSLLVDLILKFNIYGILLDLIVLGIGILLAYFTIRIYKKSAYYESLVNAAFDRGIYERLEPVLRKVAETHVEMESLGSRLNKIDRMVQTLIDEQLKMESPQVEGVEKAIAPGTSVGFIAKIILLTVLSMSAFVLMIETSFSMAHFATLFLYILWWLVITAEFDVFDKNTAWVALFLPIILVPFSFMFLSIAGILGLNNLLGIFYACLALYAFLYYTWAVYETRGTLPLKLDYIRRIKHK
;
A
#
# COMPACT_ATOMS: atom_id res chain seq x y z
N MET A 1 -10.08 -35.01 -26.98
CA MET A 1 -9.09 -34.88 -25.88
C MET A 1 -8.70 -33.42 -25.78
N ALA A 2 -9.20 -32.74 -24.74
CA ALA A 2 -8.99 -31.32 -24.52
C ALA A 2 -7.60 -31.10 -23.91
N ASN A 3 -6.70 -30.46 -24.65
CA ASN A 3 -5.45 -29.96 -24.10
C ASN A 3 -5.79 -28.74 -23.23
N THR A 4 -5.75 -28.93 -21.92
CA THR A 4 -5.82 -27.85 -20.94
C THR A 4 -4.65 -26.89 -21.18
N PRO A 5 -4.88 -25.57 -21.24
CA PRO A 5 -3.80 -24.61 -21.27
C PRO A 5 -3.09 -24.66 -19.92
N GLN A 6 -1.84 -25.14 -19.92
CA GLN A 6 -0.98 -25.04 -18.76
C GLN A 6 -0.84 -23.56 -18.39
N THR A 7 -1.27 -23.23 -17.17
CA THR A 7 -1.07 -21.94 -16.53
C THR A 7 0.44 -21.67 -16.46
N ARG A 8 0.96 -20.93 -17.45
CA ARG A 8 2.33 -20.44 -17.48
C ARG A 8 2.52 -19.49 -16.30
N SER A 9 3.12 -19.98 -15.22
CA SER A 9 3.53 -19.14 -14.10
C SER A 9 4.64 -18.21 -14.60
N ARG A 10 4.29 -16.93 -14.79
CA ARG A 10 5.29 -15.87 -14.62
C ARG A 10 5.89 -16.10 -13.24
N VAL A 11 7.21 -16.22 -13.15
CA VAL A 11 7.87 -16.31 -11.85
C VAL A 11 7.47 -15.07 -11.07
N SER A 12 6.72 -15.28 -10.00
CA SER A 12 6.08 -14.21 -9.23
C SER A 12 7.18 -13.28 -8.71
N ALA A 13 6.89 -11.98 -8.56
CA ALA A 13 7.85 -11.04 -7.96
C ALA A 13 8.34 -11.55 -6.59
N ALA A 14 7.47 -12.26 -5.85
CA ALA A 14 7.79 -12.94 -4.61
C ALA A 14 8.83 -14.07 -4.79
N GLU A 15 8.78 -14.84 -5.88
CA GLU A 15 9.75 -15.92 -6.15
C GLU A 15 11.12 -15.35 -6.56
N LYS A 16 11.16 -14.23 -7.29
CA LYS A 16 12.43 -13.55 -7.61
C LYS A 16 13.10 -12.99 -6.34
N ILE A 17 12.32 -12.39 -5.45
CA ILE A 17 12.80 -11.89 -4.15
C ILE A 17 13.24 -13.07 -3.26
N GLY A 18 12.46 -14.15 -3.24
CA GLY A 18 12.79 -15.38 -2.51
C GLY A 18 14.10 -16.02 -2.98
N LEU A 19 14.34 -16.09 -4.28
CA LEU A 19 15.60 -16.57 -4.85
C LEU A 19 16.78 -15.66 -4.51
N ALA A 20 16.58 -14.34 -4.54
CA ALA A 20 17.62 -13.38 -4.15
C ALA A 20 17.99 -13.51 -2.67
N LEU A 21 17.00 -13.65 -1.79
CA LEU A 21 17.20 -13.89 -0.36
C LEU A 21 17.87 -15.23 -0.09
N ALA A 22 17.45 -16.30 -0.76
CA ALA A 22 18.06 -17.62 -0.63
C ALA A 22 19.54 -17.62 -1.05
N LEU A 23 19.89 -16.87 -2.11
CA LEU A 23 21.27 -16.70 -2.54
C LEU A 23 22.09 -15.92 -1.50
N LEU A 24 21.53 -14.84 -0.95
CA LEU A 24 22.18 -14.03 0.07
C LEU A 24 22.44 -14.85 1.34
N ILE A 25 21.46 -15.63 1.78
CA ILE A 25 21.59 -16.56 2.92
C ILE A 25 22.68 -17.60 2.65
N ALA A 26 22.72 -18.19 1.44
CA ALA A 26 23.74 -19.16 1.09
C ALA A 26 25.17 -18.55 1.14
N VAL A 27 25.34 -17.33 0.64
CA VAL A 27 26.63 -16.61 0.68
C VAL A 27 27.06 -16.32 2.12
N ILE A 28 26.16 -15.84 2.96
CA ILE A 28 26.44 -15.60 4.39
C ILE A 28 26.83 -16.91 5.08
N LEU A 29 26.07 -17.99 4.84
CA LEU A 29 26.32 -19.29 5.45
C LEU A 29 27.71 -19.83 5.07
N VAL A 30 28.09 -19.73 3.79
CA VAL A 30 29.43 -20.12 3.32
C VAL A 30 30.51 -19.24 3.96
N GLY A 31 30.28 -17.93 4.07
CA GLY A 31 31.22 -17.01 4.71
C GLY A 31 31.45 -17.33 6.19
N ILE A 32 30.39 -17.59 6.95
CA ILE A 32 30.48 -17.98 8.37
C ILE A 32 31.17 -19.34 8.52
N ALA A 33 30.81 -20.33 7.69
CA ALA A 33 31.41 -21.65 7.75
C ALA A 33 32.92 -21.62 7.42
N LEU A 34 33.33 -20.81 6.43
CA LEU A 34 34.74 -20.61 6.11
C LEU A 34 35.50 -19.93 7.25
N PHE A 35 34.90 -18.92 7.89
CA PHE A 35 35.52 -18.24 9.02
C PHE A 35 35.67 -19.16 10.23
N SER A 36 34.63 -19.92 10.55
CA SER A 36 34.64 -20.93 11.62
C SER A 36 35.72 -21.99 11.36
N LEU A 37 35.78 -22.51 10.13
CA LEU A 37 36.77 -23.52 9.74
C LEU A 37 38.20 -23.00 9.87
N LEU A 38 38.43 -21.72 9.57
CA LEU A 38 39.74 -21.09 9.71
C LEU A 38 40.14 -20.97 11.19
N VAL A 39 39.19 -20.62 12.07
CA VAL A 39 39.42 -20.55 13.53
C VAL A 39 39.72 -21.94 14.11
N ASP A 40 38.93 -22.95 13.75
CA ASP A 40 39.07 -24.31 14.27
C ASP A 40 40.29 -25.05 13.69
N LEU A 41 40.82 -24.61 12.55
CA LEU A 41 42.04 -25.16 11.96
C LEU A 41 43.32 -24.51 12.49
N ILE A 42 43.32 -23.17 12.69
CA ILE A 42 44.54 -22.40 12.99
C ILE A 42 44.66 -22.03 14.47
N LEU A 43 43.57 -21.59 15.11
CA LEU A 43 43.61 -21.00 16.45
C LEU A 43 43.34 -22.05 17.54
N LYS A 44 42.37 -22.95 17.32
CA LYS A 44 41.99 -23.99 18.28
C LYS A 44 41.66 -25.28 17.56
N PHE A 45 42.67 -26.14 17.41
CA PHE A 45 42.51 -27.40 16.69
C PHE A 45 41.44 -28.29 17.32
N ASN A 46 40.28 -28.37 16.68
CA ASN A 46 39.14 -29.18 17.11
C ASN A 46 38.56 -29.98 15.94
N ILE A 47 38.81 -31.28 15.94
CA ILE A 47 38.39 -32.22 14.87
C ILE A 47 36.86 -32.25 14.71
N TYR A 48 36.10 -32.13 15.81
CA TYR A 48 34.64 -32.14 15.76
C TYR A 48 34.09 -30.84 15.14
N GLY A 49 34.72 -29.70 15.42
CA GLY A 49 34.36 -28.40 14.84
C GLY A 49 34.64 -28.35 13.34
N ILE A 50 35.82 -28.79 12.92
CA ILE A 50 36.20 -28.90 11.51
C ILE A 50 35.22 -29.78 10.71
N LEU A 51 34.78 -30.91 11.27
CA LEU A 51 33.82 -31.79 10.61
C LEU A 51 32.45 -31.12 10.44
N LEU A 52 31.98 -30.41 11.47
CA LEU A 52 30.72 -29.69 11.45
C LEU A 52 30.77 -28.55 10.42
N ASP A 53 31.85 -27.79 10.41
CA ASP A 53 32.06 -26.70 9.46
C ASP A 53 32.08 -27.18 8.01
N LEU A 54 32.68 -28.35 7.75
CA LEU A 54 32.70 -28.96 6.42
C LEU A 54 31.30 -29.39 5.94
N ILE A 55 30.46 -29.87 6.85
CA ILE A 55 29.05 -30.21 6.55
C ILE A 55 28.24 -28.94 6.25
N VAL A 56 28.38 -27.90 7.09
CA VAL A 56 27.67 -26.62 6.91
C VAL A 56 28.10 -25.92 5.62
N LEU A 57 29.39 -25.95 5.31
CA LEU A 57 29.94 -25.44 4.06
C LEU A 57 29.38 -26.21 2.86
N GLY A 58 29.29 -27.53 2.93
CA GLY A 58 28.68 -28.36 1.89
C GLY A 58 27.21 -27.97 1.63
N ILE A 59 26.42 -27.77 2.68
CA ILE A 59 25.03 -27.30 2.58
C ILE A 59 24.96 -25.92 1.92
N GLY A 60 25.81 -24.98 2.33
CA GLY A 60 25.86 -23.63 1.75
C GLY A 60 26.17 -23.62 0.26
N ILE A 61 27.14 -24.42 -0.18
CA ILE A 61 27.51 -24.56 -1.60
C ILE A 61 26.36 -25.15 -2.42
N LEU A 62 25.72 -26.22 -1.93
CA LEU A 62 24.57 -26.85 -2.59
C LEU A 62 23.42 -25.85 -2.77
N LEU A 63 23.11 -25.09 -1.71
CA LEU A 63 22.03 -24.10 -1.70
C LEU A 63 22.31 -22.96 -2.70
N ALA A 64 23.56 -22.48 -2.76
CA ALA A 64 23.98 -21.50 -3.76
C ALA A 64 23.83 -22.05 -5.20
N TYR A 65 24.29 -23.29 -5.44
CA TYR A 65 24.22 -23.92 -6.75
C TYR A 65 22.78 -24.09 -7.26
N PHE A 66 21.88 -24.59 -6.42
CA PHE A 66 20.47 -24.77 -6.79
C PHE A 66 19.76 -23.44 -7.05
N THR A 67 20.02 -22.43 -6.23
CA THR A 67 19.45 -21.09 -6.40
C THR A 67 19.87 -20.47 -7.75
N ILE A 68 21.16 -20.55 -8.10
CA ILE A 68 21.68 -20.06 -9.39
C ILE A 68 21.06 -20.83 -10.56
N ARG A 69 20.91 -22.15 -10.45
CA ARG A 69 20.32 -22.99 -11.50
C ARG A 69 18.86 -22.61 -11.77
N ILE A 70 18.07 -22.39 -10.72
CA ILE A 70 16.66 -21.99 -10.83
C ILE A 70 16.55 -20.59 -11.41
N TYR A 71 17.40 -19.65 -10.98
CA TYR A 71 17.43 -18.29 -11.50
C TYR A 71 17.70 -18.24 -13.00
N LYS A 72 18.72 -18.98 -13.49
CA LYS A 72 19.02 -19.09 -14.92
C LYS A 72 17.84 -19.65 -15.73
N LYS A 73 17.16 -20.68 -15.19
CA LYS A 73 15.99 -21.27 -15.83
C LYS A 73 14.83 -20.27 -15.90
N SER A 74 14.56 -19.53 -14.83
CA SER A 74 13.55 -18.47 -14.78
C SER A 74 13.78 -17.39 -15.82
N ALA A 75 15.01 -16.85 -15.90
CA ALA A 75 15.35 -15.77 -16.83
C ALA A 75 15.16 -16.18 -18.30
N TYR A 76 15.49 -17.44 -18.64
CA TYR A 76 15.31 -17.99 -19.98
C TYR A 76 13.83 -18.09 -20.40
N TYR A 77 12.94 -18.46 -19.48
CA TYR A 77 11.50 -18.49 -19.78
C TYR A 77 10.92 -17.09 -19.95
N GLU A 78 11.39 -16.11 -19.17
CA GLU A 78 10.95 -14.72 -19.29
C GLU A 78 11.35 -14.12 -20.65
N SER A 79 12.57 -14.39 -21.13
CA SER A 79 12.99 -13.94 -22.47
C SER A 79 12.19 -14.59 -23.59
N LEU A 80 11.85 -15.88 -23.46
CA LEU A 80 10.98 -16.58 -24.43
C LEU A 80 9.56 -16.03 -24.43
N VAL A 81 9.03 -15.66 -23.27
CA VAL A 81 7.69 -15.07 -23.15
C VAL A 81 7.66 -13.66 -23.75
N ASN A 82 8.65 -12.82 -23.48
CA ASN A 82 8.73 -11.47 -24.06
C ASN A 82 8.89 -11.53 -25.58
N ALA A 83 9.76 -12.41 -26.09
CA ALA A 83 9.91 -12.60 -27.53
C ALA A 83 8.61 -13.10 -28.21
N ALA A 84 7.82 -13.92 -27.51
CA ALA A 84 6.51 -14.36 -28.00
C ALA A 84 5.43 -13.25 -27.89
N PHE A 85 5.52 -12.38 -26.88
CA PHE A 85 4.63 -11.22 -26.72
C PHE A 85 4.88 -10.16 -27.79
N ASP A 86 6.15 -9.82 -28.04
CA ASP A 86 6.53 -8.81 -29.03
C ASP A 86 6.10 -9.23 -30.43
N ARG A 87 6.45 -10.44 -30.84
CA ARG A 87 6.11 -10.96 -32.18
C ARG A 87 4.63 -11.34 -32.34
N GLY A 88 3.97 -11.80 -31.28
CA GLY A 88 2.64 -12.39 -31.38
C GLY A 88 1.51 -11.43 -31.02
N ILE A 89 1.70 -10.63 -29.99
CA ILE A 89 0.65 -9.84 -29.34
C ILE A 89 0.84 -8.35 -29.64
N TYR A 90 2.08 -7.83 -29.58
CA TYR A 90 2.35 -6.41 -29.79
C TYR A 90 2.09 -5.97 -31.23
N GLU A 91 2.56 -6.73 -32.24
CA GLU A 91 2.24 -6.46 -33.66
C GLU A 91 0.72 -6.41 -33.94
N ARG A 92 -0.08 -7.12 -33.15
CA ARG A 92 -1.55 -7.14 -33.28
C ARG A 92 -2.24 -6.05 -32.47
N LEU A 93 -1.66 -5.64 -31.33
CA LEU A 93 -2.21 -4.58 -30.48
C LEU A 93 -1.84 -3.18 -30.95
N GLU A 94 -0.68 -2.99 -31.56
CA GLU A 94 -0.22 -1.70 -32.10
C GLU A 94 -1.26 -1.00 -32.99
N PRO A 95 -1.87 -1.66 -34.02
CA PRO A 95 -2.89 -1.01 -34.84
C PRO A 95 -4.16 -0.66 -34.05
N VAL A 96 -4.48 -1.40 -32.98
CA VAL A 96 -5.64 -1.13 -32.12
C VAL A 96 -5.36 0.05 -31.20
N LEU A 97 -4.17 0.11 -30.59
CA LEU A 97 -3.72 1.24 -29.77
C LEU A 97 -3.66 2.53 -30.58
N ARG A 98 -3.18 2.46 -31.84
CA ARG A 98 -3.16 3.60 -32.75
C ARG A 98 -4.57 4.10 -33.06
N LYS A 99 -5.53 3.21 -33.31
CA LYS A 99 -6.94 3.58 -33.49
C LYS A 99 -7.56 4.22 -32.24
N VAL A 100 -7.21 3.74 -31.04
CA VAL A 100 -7.69 4.31 -29.78
C VAL A 100 -7.10 5.70 -29.54
N ALA A 101 -5.81 5.90 -29.86
CA ALA A 101 -5.18 7.20 -29.80
C ALA A 101 -5.80 8.20 -30.80
N GLU A 102 -6.07 7.78 -32.04
CA GLU A 102 -6.76 8.61 -33.04
C GLU A 102 -8.17 9.00 -32.58
N THR A 103 -8.95 8.06 -32.05
CA THR A 103 -10.29 8.36 -31.53
C THR A 103 -10.28 9.26 -30.30
N HIS A 104 -9.24 9.20 -29.46
CA HIS A 104 -9.09 10.11 -28.32
C HIS A 104 -8.82 11.55 -28.76
N VAL A 105 -8.00 11.75 -29.81
CA VAL A 105 -7.74 13.06 -30.42
C VAL A 105 -8.99 13.64 -31.07
N GLU A 106 -9.82 12.81 -31.71
CA GLU A 106 -11.13 13.24 -32.23
C GLU A 106 -12.10 13.63 -31.10
N MET A 107 -12.09 12.93 -29.96
CA MET A 107 -12.89 13.24 -28.78
C MET A 107 -12.51 14.58 -28.13
N GLU A 108 -11.22 14.91 -28.10
CA GLU A 108 -10.73 16.22 -27.63
C GLU A 108 -11.18 17.36 -28.54
N SER A 109 -11.20 17.13 -29.85
CA SER A 109 -11.76 18.09 -30.81
C SER A 109 -13.27 18.31 -30.61
N LEU A 110 -14.02 17.27 -30.23
CA LEU A 110 -15.43 17.34 -29.86
C LEU A 110 -15.64 18.10 -28.54
N GLY A 111 -14.78 17.88 -27.54
CA GLY A 111 -14.79 18.65 -26.29
C GLY A 111 -14.58 20.16 -26.52
N SER A 112 -13.69 20.52 -27.45
CA SER A 112 -13.47 21.93 -27.81
C SER A 112 -14.70 22.59 -28.48
N ARG A 113 -15.45 21.80 -29.29
CA ARG A 113 -16.72 22.23 -29.90
C ARG A 113 -17.82 22.34 -28.87
N LEU A 114 -17.90 21.39 -27.93
CA LEU A 114 -18.86 21.41 -26.84
C LEU A 114 -18.65 22.66 -25.96
N ASN A 115 -17.41 23.00 -25.60
CA ASN A 115 -17.09 24.21 -24.84
C ASN A 115 -17.50 25.51 -25.56
N LYS A 116 -17.47 25.55 -26.90
CA LYS A 116 -17.99 26.69 -27.67
C LYS A 116 -19.51 26.76 -27.63
N ILE A 117 -20.19 25.62 -27.67
CA ILE A 117 -21.64 25.54 -27.52
C ILE A 117 -22.06 25.92 -26.11
N ASP A 118 -21.36 25.43 -25.09
CA ASP A 118 -21.65 25.73 -23.68
C ASP A 118 -21.49 27.22 -23.38
N ARG A 119 -20.45 27.86 -23.94
CA ARG A 119 -20.30 29.33 -23.88
C ARG A 119 -21.41 30.07 -24.62
N MET A 120 -21.84 29.58 -25.78
CA MET A 120 -22.92 30.20 -26.55
C MET A 120 -24.26 30.08 -25.79
N VAL A 121 -24.51 28.93 -25.18
CA VAL A 121 -25.68 28.68 -24.33
C VAL A 121 -25.63 29.53 -23.07
N GLN A 122 -24.47 29.64 -22.40
CA GLN A 122 -24.29 30.54 -21.26
C GLN A 122 -24.47 32.01 -21.62
N THR A 123 -24.03 32.46 -22.79
CA THR A 123 -24.31 33.84 -23.23
C THR A 123 -25.79 34.08 -23.53
N LEU A 124 -26.51 33.07 -24.05
CA LEU A 124 -27.96 33.14 -24.28
C LEU A 124 -28.74 33.09 -22.96
N ILE A 125 -28.29 32.28 -22.00
CA ILE A 125 -28.82 32.20 -20.65
C ILE A 125 -28.56 33.52 -19.90
N ASP A 126 -27.37 34.12 -20.01
CA ASP A 126 -27.04 35.41 -19.39
C ASP A 126 -27.79 36.59 -20.03
N GLU A 127 -28.10 36.52 -21.33
CA GLU A 127 -29.00 37.49 -21.99
C GLU A 127 -30.45 37.33 -21.52
N GLN A 128 -30.93 36.12 -21.29
CA GLN A 128 -32.29 35.88 -20.78
C GLN A 128 -32.43 36.10 -19.26
N LEU A 129 -31.40 35.82 -18.47
CA LEU A 129 -31.38 36.05 -17.02
C LEU A 129 -31.30 37.54 -16.63
N LYS A 130 -30.86 38.42 -17.54
CA LYS A 130 -30.95 39.88 -17.33
C LYS A 130 -32.38 40.43 -17.44
N MET A 131 -33.34 39.63 -17.91
CA MET A 131 -34.76 40.03 -17.97
C MET A 131 -35.62 39.41 -16.86
N GLU A 132 -35.12 38.45 -16.07
CA GLU A 132 -35.94 37.80 -15.06
C GLU A 132 -35.09 37.25 -13.92
N SER A 133 -35.16 37.91 -12.76
CA SER A 133 -34.87 37.28 -11.47
C SER A 133 -36.22 37.06 -10.77
N PRO A 134 -36.36 36.19 -9.75
CA PRO A 134 -35.33 35.43 -9.06
C PRO A 134 -35.74 33.98 -8.62
N GLN A 135 -34.81 33.32 -7.91
CA GLN A 135 -34.98 32.12 -7.06
C GLN A 135 -35.11 30.79 -7.85
N VAL A 136 -34.52 29.68 -7.41
CA VAL A 136 -35.06 28.82 -6.33
C VAL A 136 -34.11 27.62 -6.10
N GLU A 137 -34.06 27.17 -4.83
CA GLU A 137 -33.70 25.82 -4.31
C GLU A 137 -32.30 25.24 -4.55
N GLY A 138 -31.71 24.48 -3.62
CA GLY A 138 -32.29 23.76 -2.48
C GLY A 138 -32.11 22.26 -2.67
N VAL A 139 -31.59 21.62 -1.62
CA VAL A 139 -31.77 20.19 -1.29
C VAL A 139 -30.99 19.17 -2.12
N GLU A 140 -29.85 18.72 -1.59
CA GLU A 140 -29.50 17.28 -1.60
C GLU A 140 -28.97 16.79 -0.24
N LYS A 141 -29.92 16.19 0.49
CA LYS A 141 -29.86 15.09 1.44
C LYS A 141 -28.50 14.50 1.85
N ALA A 142 -28.23 14.65 3.15
CA ALA A 142 -27.87 13.60 4.13
C ALA A 142 -27.42 12.21 3.62
N ILE A 143 -26.28 12.19 2.96
CA ILE A 143 -25.21 11.24 3.23
C ILE A 143 -24.11 12.13 3.84
N ALA A 144 -23.28 11.66 4.78
CA ALA A 144 -22.18 12.49 5.28
C ALA A 144 -21.49 13.18 4.08
N PRO A 145 -21.42 14.52 4.04
CA PRO A 145 -21.33 15.25 2.78
C PRO A 145 -20.04 14.88 2.04
N GLY A 146 -20.18 14.09 0.98
CA GLY A 146 -19.14 13.84 -0.02
C GLY A 146 -18.15 12.70 0.23
N THR A 147 -18.51 11.65 0.95
CA THR A 147 -17.75 10.39 0.88
C THR A 147 -18.17 9.58 -0.34
N SER A 148 -17.23 9.31 -1.25
CA SER A 148 -17.47 8.43 -2.39
C SER A 148 -17.78 7.01 -1.90
N VAL A 149 -18.67 6.28 -2.57
CA VAL A 149 -18.93 4.86 -2.25
C VAL A 149 -17.62 4.04 -2.30
N GLY A 150 -16.70 4.44 -3.19
CA GLY A 150 -15.34 3.89 -3.28
C GLY A 150 -14.52 4.12 -2.02
N PHE A 151 -14.59 5.30 -1.39
CA PHE A 151 -13.91 5.58 -0.13
C PHE A 151 -14.40 4.70 1.01
N ILE A 152 -15.71 4.54 1.13
CA ILE A 152 -16.30 3.71 2.19
C ILE A 152 -15.80 2.26 2.05
N ALA A 153 -15.76 1.72 0.83
CA ALA A 153 -15.20 0.40 0.57
C ALA A 153 -13.70 0.29 0.94
N LYS A 154 -12.88 1.30 0.57
CA LYS A 154 -11.45 1.37 0.94
C LYS A 154 -11.26 1.37 2.47
N ILE A 155 -12.06 2.14 3.20
CA ILE A 155 -11.99 2.26 4.66
C ILE A 155 -12.42 0.96 5.34
N ILE A 156 -13.50 0.32 4.88
CA ILE A 156 -13.92 -0.99 5.40
C ILE A 156 -12.82 -2.03 5.17
N LEU A 157 -12.27 -2.11 3.96
CA LEU A 157 -11.19 -3.03 3.64
C LEU A 157 -9.95 -2.76 4.50
N LEU A 158 -9.55 -1.50 4.66
CA LEU A 158 -8.40 -1.12 5.50
C LEU A 158 -8.64 -1.43 6.98
N THR A 159 -9.88 -1.30 7.46
CA THR A 159 -10.27 -1.66 8.83
C THR A 159 -10.11 -3.17 9.04
N VAL A 160 -10.67 -4.00 8.15
CA VAL A 160 -10.53 -5.46 8.20
C VAL A 160 -9.06 -5.87 8.13
N LEU A 161 -8.29 -5.27 7.20
CA LEU A 161 -6.87 -5.52 7.06
C LEU A 161 -6.10 -5.19 8.34
N SER A 162 -6.37 -4.03 8.94
CA SER A 162 -5.72 -3.62 10.19
C SER A 162 -6.06 -4.56 11.34
N MET A 163 -7.33 -4.93 11.51
CA MET A 163 -7.76 -5.89 12.52
C MET A 163 -7.06 -7.24 12.33
N SER A 164 -7.04 -7.79 11.11
CA SER A 164 -6.34 -9.04 10.81
C SER A 164 -4.84 -8.95 11.08
N ALA A 165 -4.21 -7.81 10.77
CA ALA A 165 -2.78 -7.60 11.04
C ALA A 165 -2.47 -7.57 12.54
N PHE A 166 -3.30 -6.92 13.36
CA PHE A 166 -3.13 -6.93 14.83
C PHE A 166 -3.37 -8.31 15.44
N VAL A 167 -4.40 -9.04 14.99
CA VAL A 167 -4.64 -10.43 15.42
C VAL A 167 -3.45 -11.32 15.04
N LEU A 168 -2.93 -11.19 13.83
CA LEU A 168 -1.76 -11.94 13.38
C LEU A 168 -0.52 -11.63 14.24
N MET A 169 -0.29 -10.36 14.58
CA MET A 169 0.82 -9.93 15.44
C MET A 169 0.73 -10.53 16.85
N ILE A 170 -0.48 -10.66 17.39
CA ILE A 170 -0.75 -11.30 18.69
C ILE A 170 -0.45 -12.81 18.62
N GLU A 171 -1.03 -13.51 17.65
CA GLU A 171 -0.91 -14.98 17.52
C GLU A 171 0.52 -15.44 17.23
N THR A 172 1.24 -14.71 16.38
CA THR A 172 2.60 -15.10 15.96
C THR A 172 3.70 -14.56 16.87
N SER A 173 3.35 -13.76 17.90
CA SER A 173 4.33 -13.08 18.76
C SER A 173 5.43 -12.38 17.94
N PHE A 174 5.00 -11.57 16.97
CA PHE A 174 5.88 -11.03 15.94
C PHE A 174 6.94 -10.08 16.54
N SER A 175 8.22 -10.46 16.48
CA SER A 175 9.32 -9.70 17.08
C SER A 175 9.45 -8.26 16.54
N MET A 176 9.04 -8.03 15.29
CA MET A 176 9.07 -6.72 14.63
C MET A 176 7.71 -6.02 14.62
N ALA A 177 6.85 -6.32 15.61
CA ALA A 177 5.49 -5.79 15.71
C ALA A 177 5.41 -4.25 15.73
N HIS A 178 6.44 -3.58 16.25
CA HIS A 178 6.54 -2.11 16.26
C HIS A 178 6.59 -1.52 14.85
N PHE A 179 7.33 -2.15 13.92
CA PHE A 179 7.39 -1.71 12.53
C PHE A 179 6.11 -2.03 11.76
N ALA A 180 5.51 -3.20 12.01
CA ALA A 180 4.24 -3.57 11.40
C ALA A 180 3.10 -2.64 11.85
N THR A 181 3.09 -2.27 13.13
CA THR A 181 2.16 -1.27 13.69
C THR A 181 2.35 0.07 13.00
N LEU A 182 3.59 0.57 12.90
CA LEU A 182 3.88 1.83 12.20
C LEU A 182 3.40 1.82 10.75
N PHE A 183 3.62 0.71 10.03
CA PHE A 183 3.18 0.59 8.65
C PHE A 183 1.66 0.78 8.49
N LEU A 184 0.86 0.27 9.42
CA LEU A 184 -0.59 0.49 9.41
C LEU A 184 -0.95 1.97 9.61
N TYR A 185 -0.27 2.71 10.49
CA TYR A 185 -0.49 4.15 10.64
C TYR A 185 -0.22 4.91 9.34
N ILE A 186 0.86 4.54 8.64
CA ILE A 186 1.23 5.14 7.35
C ILE A 186 0.17 4.82 6.28
N LEU A 187 -0.35 3.59 6.25
CA LEU A 187 -1.44 3.22 5.33
C LEU A 187 -2.72 4.03 5.60
N TRP A 188 -3.11 4.18 6.86
CA TRP A 188 -4.26 5.01 7.24
C TRP A 188 -4.06 6.47 6.85
N TRP A 189 -2.87 7.01 7.08
CA TRP A 189 -2.51 8.34 6.61
C TRP A 189 -2.65 8.45 5.09
N LEU A 190 -2.08 7.51 4.32
CA LEU A 190 -2.05 7.55 2.87
C LEU A 190 -3.46 7.52 2.28
N VAL A 191 -4.31 6.60 2.74
CA VAL A 191 -5.68 6.44 2.22
C VAL A 191 -6.53 7.68 2.48
N ILE A 192 -6.43 8.27 3.68
CA ILE A 192 -7.17 9.50 4.01
C ILE A 192 -6.61 10.69 3.22
N THR A 193 -5.28 10.85 3.17
CA THR A 193 -4.63 11.96 2.47
C THR A 193 -4.93 11.94 0.97
N ALA A 194 -4.93 10.76 0.35
CA ALA A 194 -5.22 10.58 -1.07
C ALA A 194 -6.69 10.81 -1.42
N GLU A 195 -7.63 10.49 -0.52
CA GLU A 195 -9.05 10.76 -0.79
C GLU A 195 -9.40 12.26 -0.68
N PHE A 196 -8.77 12.96 0.26
CA PHE A 196 -9.04 14.38 0.50
C PHE A 196 -8.08 15.33 -0.21
N ASP A 197 -7.12 14.80 -0.97
CA ASP A 197 -6.08 15.55 -1.71
C ASP A 197 -5.38 16.62 -0.85
N VAL A 198 -5.01 16.25 0.38
CA VAL A 198 -4.40 17.17 1.37
C VAL A 198 -2.87 17.08 1.40
N PHE A 199 -2.24 16.55 0.34
CA PHE A 199 -0.78 16.41 0.24
C PHE A 199 -0.03 17.75 0.30
N ASP A 200 -0.66 18.83 -0.16
CA ASP A 200 -0.03 20.17 -0.18
C ASP A 200 -0.02 20.85 1.19
N LYS A 201 -0.77 20.33 2.18
CA LYS A 201 -0.87 20.94 3.51
C LYS A 201 0.22 20.40 4.44
N ASN A 202 1.02 21.31 5.00
CA ASN A 202 2.07 20.95 5.96
C ASN A 202 1.54 20.14 7.16
N THR A 203 0.31 20.43 7.60
CA THR A 203 -0.36 19.71 8.68
C THR A 203 -0.57 18.22 8.37
N ALA A 204 -0.79 17.84 7.10
CA ALA A 204 -0.89 16.44 6.69
C ALA A 204 0.45 15.71 6.89
N TRP A 205 1.56 16.35 6.55
CA TRP A 205 2.90 15.80 6.78
C TRP A 205 3.25 15.71 8.26
N VAL A 206 2.87 16.70 9.07
CA VAL A 206 3.02 16.63 10.53
C VAL A 206 2.25 15.44 11.10
N ALA A 207 1.03 15.19 10.61
CA ALA A 207 0.23 14.03 11.02
C ALA A 207 0.87 12.67 10.65
N LEU A 208 1.71 12.62 9.60
CA LEU A 208 2.52 11.44 9.25
C LEU A 208 3.78 11.31 10.11
N PHE A 209 4.50 12.42 10.33
CA PHE A 209 5.73 12.43 11.12
C PHE A 209 5.49 12.04 12.58
N LEU A 210 4.34 12.43 13.13
CA LEU A 210 3.97 12.13 14.51
C LEU A 210 4.01 10.61 14.81
N PRO A 211 3.29 9.72 14.10
CA PRO A 211 3.36 8.29 14.33
C PRO A 211 4.74 7.69 13.98
N ILE A 212 5.46 8.22 12.99
CA ILE A 212 6.82 7.73 12.63
C ILE A 212 7.77 7.79 13.83
N ILE A 213 7.69 8.85 14.62
CA ILE A 213 8.53 9.01 15.80
C ILE A 213 7.89 8.31 17.00
N LEU A 214 6.61 8.60 17.25
CA LEU A 214 5.95 8.28 18.50
C LEU A 214 5.63 6.79 18.61
N VAL A 215 5.19 6.13 17.53
CA VAL A 215 4.82 4.71 17.56
C VAL A 215 5.99 3.79 17.91
N PRO A 216 7.11 3.77 17.17
CA PRO A 216 8.22 2.87 17.49
C PRO A 216 8.85 3.22 18.84
N PHE A 217 9.00 4.51 19.17
CA PHE A 217 9.57 4.93 20.45
C PHE A 217 8.71 4.48 21.64
N SER A 218 7.42 4.78 21.63
CA SER A 218 6.52 4.39 22.73
C SER A 218 6.34 2.88 22.82
N PHE A 219 6.29 2.17 21.68
CA PHE A 219 6.19 0.71 21.66
C PHE A 219 7.42 0.06 22.29
N MET A 220 8.62 0.48 21.86
CA MET A 220 9.87 -0.04 22.43
C MET A 220 10.00 0.33 23.90
N PHE A 221 9.72 1.58 24.27
CA PHE A 221 9.82 2.04 25.67
C PHE A 221 8.90 1.23 26.59
N LEU A 222 7.62 1.09 26.23
CA LEU A 222 6.64 0.34 27.02
C LEU A 222 6.95 -1.17 27.06
N SER A 223 7.50 -1.72 25.95
CA SER A 223 7.93 -3.11 25.89
C SER A 223 9.16 -3.39 26.76
N ILE A 224 10.16 -2.50 26.75
CA ILE A 224 11.40 -2.64 27.54
C ILE A 224 11.13 -2.41 29.03
N ALA A 225 10.27 -1.45 29.35
CA ALA A 225 9.89 -1.17 30.73
C ALA A 225 9.13 -2.35 31.39
N GLY A 226 8.70 -3.35 30.62
CA GLY A 226 8.04 -4.56 31.14
C GLY A 226 6.69 -4.30 31.80
N ILE A 227 6.12 -3.11 31.60
CA ILE A 227 4.89 -2.66 32.26
C ILE A 227 3.66 -3.40 31.71
N LEU A 228 3.71 -3.79 30.43
CA LEU A 228 2.59 -4.38 29.71
C LEU A 228 3.05 -5.62 28.93
N GLY A 229 2.28 -6.71 29.00
CA GLY A 229 2.48 -7.86 28.12
C GLY A 229 2.22 -7.49 26.65
N LEU A 230 2.86 -8.21 25.72
CA LEU A 230 2.80 -7.94 24.27
C LEU A 230 1.37 -7.78 23.75
N ASN A 231 0.44 -8.61 24.21
CA ASN A 231 -0.96 -8.59 23.79
C ASN A 231 -1.67 -7.29 24.22
N ASN A 232 -1.44 -6.85 25.46
CA ASN A 232 -2.02 -5.61 25.98
C ASN A 232 -1.43 -4.40 25.26
N LEU A 233 -0.12 -4.44 24.99
CA LEU A 233 0.56 -3.41 24.22
C LEU A 233 -0.05 -3.28 22.82
N LEU A 234 -0.18 -4.39 22.09
CA LEU A 234 -0.79 -4.42 20.76
C LEU A 234 -2.24 -3.90 20.77
N GLY A 235 -3.03 -4.27 21.78
CA GLY A 235 -4.39 -3.76 21.94
C GLY A 235 -4.45 -2.25 22.13
N ILE A 236 -3.55 -1.68 22.93
CA ILE A 236 -3.45 -0.22 23.11
C ILE A 236 -3.06 0.46 21.80
N PHE A 237 -2.09 -0.06 21.07
CA PHE A 237 -1.68 0.52 19.78
C PHE A 237 -2.76 0.42 18.71
N TYR A 238 -3.58 -0.63 18.73
CA TYR A 238 -4.76 -0.73 17.88
C TYR A 238 -5.81 0.33 18.22
N ALA A 239 -6.10 0.55 19.52
CA ALA A 239 -7.00 1.61 19.95
C ALA A 239 -6.48 3.01 19.58
N CYS A 240 -5.18 3.26 19.76
CA CYS A 240 -4.53 4.49 19.33
C CYS A 240 -4.60 4.68 17.81
N LEU A 241 -4.52 3.60 17.01
CA LEU A 241 -4.62 3.66 15.55
C LEU A 241 -6.04 4.05 15.13
N ALA A 242 -7.06 3.47 15.76
CA ALA A 242 -8.45 3.85 15.51
C ALA A 242 -8.70 5.32 15.88
N LEU A 243 -8.19 5.77 17.01
CA LEU A 243 -8.28 7.17 17.45
C LEU A 243 -7.55 8.12 16.49
N TYR A 244 -6.33 7.77 16.07
CA TYR A 244 -5.54 8.51 15.08
C TYR A 244 -6.30 8.64 13.76
N ALA A 245 -6.80 7.53 13.21
CA ALA A 245 -7.54 7.51 11.96
C ALA A 245 -8.80 8.39 12.04
N PHE A 246 -9.53 8.32 13.17
CA PHE A 246 -10.72 9.13 13.39
C PHE A 246 -10.41 10.63 13.48
N LEU A 247 -9.38 11.02 14.23
CA LEU A 247 -8.97 12.41 14.38
C LEU A 247 -8.45 12.98 13.06
N TYR A 248 -7.61 12.21 12.35
CA TYR A 248 -7.05 12.63 11.07
C TYR A 248 -8.14 12.75 10.00
N TYR A 249 -9.08 11.80 9.94
CA TYR A 249 -10.26 11.90 9.09
C TYR A 249 -11.09 13.14 9.40
N THR A 250 -11.38 13.40 10.68
CA THR A 250 -12.18 14.56 11.09
C THR A 250 -11.50 15.87 10.69
N TRP A 251 -10.17 15.95 10.87
CA TRP A 251 -9.39 17.09 10.43
C TRP A 251 -9.40 17.24 8.90
N ALA A 252 -9.15 16.17 8.14
CA ALA A 252 -9.15 16.20 6.67
C ALA A 252 -10.51 16.64 6.10
N VAL A 253 -11.61 16.19 6.70
CA VAL A 253 -12.98 16.62 6.33
C VAL A 253 -13.20 18.10 6.65
N TYR A 254 -12.78 18.56 7.83
CA TYR A 254 -12.90 19.97 8.22
C TYR A 254 -12.12 20.88 7.27
N GLU A 255 -10.90 20.48 6.93
CA GLU A 255 -9.96 21.28 6.15
C GLU A 255 -10.31 21.36 4.65
N THR A 256 -11.02 20.35 4.13
CA THR A 256 -11.48 20.32 2.73
C THR A 256 -12.87 20.90 2.54
N ARG A 257 -13.75 20.79 3.55
CA ARG A 257 -15.19 21.08 3.38
C ARG A 257 -15.76 22.06 4.41
N GLY A 258 -14.96 22.57 5.34
CA GLY A 258 -15.35 23.59 6.33
C GLY A 258 -16.48 23.16 7.29
N THR A 259 -16.84 21.88 7.31
CA THR A 259 -17.92 21.33 8.13
C THR A 259 -17.41 20.12 8.91
N LEU A 260 -17.75 20.03 10.20
CA LEU A 260 -17.43 18.85 10.98
C LEU A 260 -18.32 17.68 10.52
N PRO A 261 -17.76 16.46 10.35
CA PRO A 261 -18.54 15.27 9.97
C PRO A 261 -19.61 14.93 11.01
N LEU A 262 -19.38 15.31 12.27
CA LEU A 262 -20.37 15.28 13.34
C LEU A 262 -21.04 16.65 13.43
N LYS A 263 -22.13 16.86 12.67
CA LYS A 263 -23.09 17.92 13.02
C LYS A 263 -23.77 17.52 14.33
N LEU A 264 -23.20 17.90 15.47
CA LEU A 264 -23.94 17.93 16.73
C LEU A 264 -24.99 19.04 16.61
N ASP A 265 -26.19 18.68 16.16
CA ASP A 265 -27.36 19.56 16.11
C ASP A 265 -27.93 19.79 17.53
N TYR A 266 -27.06 20.21 18.45
CA TYR A 266 -27.41 20.39 19.87
C TYR A 266 -28.19 21.70 20.09
N ILE A 267 -28.05 22.67 19.18
CA ILE A 267 -28.63 24.02 19.34
C ILE A 267 -30.11 24.07 18.91
N ARG A 268 -30.61 23.10 18.13
CA ARG A 268 -32.02 23.11 17.68
C ARG A 268 -33.01 22.63 18.74
N ARG A 269 -32.54 21.94 19.80
CA ARG A 269 -33.43 21.37 20.84
C ARG A 269 -33.70 22.29 22.04
N ILE A 270 -32.99 23.42 22.17
CA ILE A 270 -33.20 24.38 23.28
C ILE A 270 -34.25 25.44 22.91
N LYS A 271 -34.58 25.63 21.62
CA LYS A 271 -35.57 26.62 21.19
C LYS A 271 -37.03 26.12 21.15
N HIS A 272 -37.27 24.86 21.53
CA HIS A 272 -38.59 24.23 21.56
C HIS A 272 -38.96 23.60 22.92
N LYS A 273 -38.33 24.06 24.01
CA LYS A 273 -38.87 23.86 25.36
C LYS A 273 -39.20 25.19 25.99
#